data_AF-A0A3S4LQ39-F1
#
_entry.id   AF-A0A3S4LQ39-F1
#
_cell.length_a   1.000
_cell.length_b   1.000
_cell.length_c   1.000
_cell.angle_alpha   90.00
_cell.angle_beta   90.00
_cell.angle_gamma   90.00
#
_symmetry.space_group_name_H-M   'P 1'
#
loop_
_entity.id
_entity.type
_entity.pdbx_description
1 polymer ?
#
loop_
_entity_poly.entity_id
_entity_poly.type
_entity_poly.pdbx_seq_one_letter_code
_entity_poly.pdbx_strand_id
1 'polypeptide(L)'
;MMPEYGHALLCLALGVALLLSVYPLWGVARGDARMMASAGVFAWLLFICVAGAFFVLVHAFVVNDFTVAYVAGNSNTQLPVWYRVAATWGAHEGSLLLWVLLMSGWTLAVAVFSRRVPADIVARVLAVMGMVCAGFLAFILFTSGPFARTLPAFPVEGRDLNPLLQDPGLIFHPPLLYMGYVGFSVAFAFAIAALLSGRLDSAFTRFCPPVDAGGVGVPDAGHRARLGVGLLRAGLGRLVVLGPGGERLLYAVAGGHRPAALAGGHRTARRL
;
A
#
# COMPACT_ATOMS: atom_id res chain seq x y z
N MET A 1 -1.03 1.11 33.81
CA MET A 1 -1.60 2.43 33.43
C MET A 1 -1.20 2.80 31.99
N MET A 2 0.09 2.71 31.62
CA MET A 2 0.51 2.99 30.23
C MET A 2 -0.20 2.10 29.18
N PRO A 3 -0.30 0.77 29.34
CA PRO A 3 -0.96 -0.10 28.35
C PRO A 3 -2.46 0.19 28.18
N GLU A 4 -3.14 0.65 29.23
CA GLU A 4 -4.53 1.08 29.18
C GLU A 4 -4.71 2.33 28.31
N TYR A 5 -3.76 3.28 28.34
CA TYR A 5 -3.76 4.41 27.40
C TYR A 5 -3.53 3.94 25.95
N GLY A 6 -2.63 2.99 25.73
CA GLY A 6 -2.41 2.40 24.41
C GLY A 6 -3.70 1.78 23.85
N HIS A 7 -4.42 1.01 24.67
CA HIS A 7 -5.70 0.43 24.29
C HIS A 7 -6.77 1.50 24.03
N ALA A 8 -6.88 2.52 24.89
CA ALA A 8 -7.83 3.62 24.70
C ALA A 8 -7.56 4.40 23.39
N LEU A 9 -6.28 4.60 23.05
CA LEU A 9 -5.88 5.22 21.77
C LEU A 9 -6.29 4.37 20.57
N LEU A 10 -6.22 3.03 20.65
CA LEU A 10 -6.72 2.15 19.59
C LEU A 10 -8.25 2.22 19.44
N CYS A 11 -9.00 2.27 20.55
CA CYS A 11 -10.44 2.47 20.52
C CYS A 11 -10.81 3.82 19.89
N LEU A 12 -10.09 4.89 20.25
CA LEU A 12 -10.26 6.21 19.64
C LEU A 12 -9.91 6.18 18.15
N ALA A 13 -8.81 5.53 17.78
CA ALA A 13 -8.41 5.36 16.38
C ALA A 13 -9.49 4.64 15.56
N LEU A 14 -10.13 3.60 16.12
CA LEU A 14 -11.24 2.92 15.46
C LEU A 14 -12.43 3.87 15.25
N GLY A 15 -12.81 4.64 16.27
CA GLY A 15 -13.87 5.65 16.15
C GLY A 15 -13.56 6.69 15.07
N VAL A 16 -12.33 7.19 15.03
CA VAL A 16 -11.87 8.13 14.00
C VAL A 16 -11.84 7.49 12.61
N ALA A 17 -11.40 6.23 12.48
CA ALA A 17 -11.39 5.52 11.21
C ALA A 17 -12.81 5.31 10.66
N LEU A 18 -13.79 5.00 11.52
CA LEU A 18 -15.21 4.92 11.14
C LEU A 18 -15.76 6.30 10.71
N LEU A 19 -15.42 7.36 11.43
CA LEU A 19 -15.80 8.72 11.04
C LEU A 19 -15.18 9.11 9.69
N LEU A 20 -13.89 8.82 9.49
CA LEU A 20 -13.17 9.04 8.23
C LEU A 20 -13.82 8.27 7.07
N SER A 21 -14.32 7.07 7.35
CA SER A 21 -14.98 6.20 6.37
C SER A 21 -16.32 6.74 5.89
N VAL A 22 -17.11 7.35 6.77
CA VAL A 22 -18.52 7.68 6.48
C VAL A 22 -18.74 9.16 6.25
N TYR A 23 -18.20 10.01 7.11
CA TYR A 23 -18.57 11.44 7.15
C TYR A 23 -18.12 12.22 5.90
N PRO A 24 -16.89 12.04 5.37
CA PRO A 24 -16.49 12.67 4.11
C PRO A 24 -17.30 12.18 2.90
N LEU A 25 -17.66 10.89 2.84
CA LEU A 25 -18.52 10.36 1.77
C LEU A 25 -19.90 10.98 1.79
N TRP A 26 -20.46 11.19 2.98
CA TRP A 26 -21.71 11.93 3.12
C TRP A 26 -21.57 13.38 2.65
N GLY A 27 -20.44 14.02 2.94
CA GLY A 27 -20.11 15.35 2.40
C GLY A 27 -20.15 15.37 0.88
N VAL A 28 -19.57 14.37 0.21
CA VAL A 28 -19.61 14.25 -1.24
C VAL A 28 -21.04 14.07 -1.76
N ALA A 29 -21.87 13.25 -1.11
CA ALA A 29 -23.27 13.06 -1.49
C ALA A 29 -24.11 14.34 -1.37
N ARG A 30 -23.77 15.23 -0.43
CA ARG A 30 -24.42 16.53 -0.23
C ARG A 30 -23.80 17.69 -1.03
N GLY A 31 -22.62 17.49 -1.61
CA GLY A 31 -21.85 18.58 -2.20
C GLY A 31 -21.29 19.58 -1.17
N ASP A 32 -21.13 19.18 0.09
CA ASP A 32 -20.63 20.05 1.17
C ASP A 32 -19.10 19.99 1.26
N ALA A 33 -18.45 21.07 0.85
CA ALA A 33 -17.00 21.20 0.85
C ALA A 33 -16.36 21.11 2.25
N ARG A 34 -17.06 21.54 3.32
CA ARG A 34 -16.54 21.49 4.70
C ARG A 34 -16.53 20.06 5.22
N MET A 35 -17.59 19.31 4.95
CA MET A 35 -17.67 17.88 5.30
C MET A 35 -16.60 17.07 4.57
N MET A 36 -16.30 17.42 3.32
CA MET A 36 -15.23 16.77 2.56
C MET A 36 -13.84 17.13 3.12
N ALA A 37 -13.63 18.40 3.50
CA ALA A 37 -12.36 18.86 4.07
C ALA A 37 -12.03 18.21 5.43
N SER A 38 -13.04 17.77 6.19
CA SER A 38 -12.81 17.10 7.48
C SER A 38 -12.07 15.76 7.35
N ALA A 39 -12.04 15.16 6.15
CA ALA A 39 -11.26 13.95 5.88
C ALA A 39 -9.78 14.12 6.23
N GLY A 40 -9.20 15.29 5.96
CA GLY A 40 -7.81 15.59 6.31
C GLY A 40 -7.57 15.64 7.81
N VAL A 41 -8.52 16.20 8.57
CA VAL A 41 -8.44 16.25 10.04
C VAL A 41 -8.54 14.84 10.62
N PHE A 42 -9.47 14.03 10.13
CA PHE A 42 -9.60 12.64 10.60
C PHE A 42 -8.38 11.80 10.24
N ALA A 43 -7.74 12.01 9.07
CA ALA A 43 -6.48 11.34 8.73
C ALA A 43 -5.35 11.67 9.72
N TRP A 44 -5.21 12.94 10.11
CA TRP A 44 -4.27 13.35 11.17
C TRP A 44 -4.58 12.71 12.51
N LEU A 45 -5.84 12.76 12.96
CA LEU A 45 -6.26 12.17 14.23
C LEU A 45 -6.02 10.66 14.26
N LEU A 46 -6.34 9.96 13.15
CA LEU A 46 -6.10 8.53 13.01
C LEU A 46 -4.62 8.21 13.18
N PHE A 47 -3.75 8.90 12.44
CA PHE A 47 -2.31 8.68 12.52
C PHE A 47 -1.76 8.96 13.92
N ILE A 48 -2.15 10.07 14.55
CA ILE A 48 -1.69 10.43 15.90
C ILE A 48 -2.12 9.38 16.92
N CYS A 49 -3.36 8.89 16.86
CA CYS A 49 -3.85 7.87 17.79
C CYS A 49 -3.09 6.55 17.61
N VAL A 50 -2.93 6.08 16.37
CA VAL A 50 -2.22 4.83 16.09
C VAL A 50 -0.73 4.93 16.43
N ALA A 51 -0.08 6.05 16.07
CA ALA A 51 1.32 6.30 16.42
C ALA A 51 1.50 6.37 17.94
N GLY A 52 0.61 7.07 18.65
CA GLY A 52 0.62 7.13 20.11
C GLY A 52 0.50 5.74 20.73
N ALA A 53 -0.43 4.90 20.26
CA ALA A 53 -0.56 3.53 20.71
C ALA A 53 0.73 2.72 20.43
N PHE A 54 1.28 2.81 19.23
CA PHE A 54 2.53 2.13 18.89
C PHE A 54 3.70 2.57 19.78
N PHE A 55 3.85 3.87 20.07
CA PHE A 55 4.89 4.36 20.98
C PHE A 55 4.69 3.87 22.43
N VAL A 56 3.45 3.78 22.89
CA VAL A 56 3.14 3.17 24.20
C VAL A 56 3.58 1.71 24.23
N LEU A 57 3.36 0.96 23.14
CA LEU A 57 3.80 -0.44 23.04
C LEU A 57 5.34 -0.56 23.02
N VAL A 58 6.02 0.28 22.21
CA VAL A 58 7.50 0.35 22.22
C VAL A 58 8.01 0.64 23.63
N HIS A 59 7.41 1.60 24.32
CA HIS A 59 7.77 1.92 25.69
C HIS A 59 7.61 0.70 26.61
N ALA A 60 6.50 -0.04 26.51
CA ALA A 60 6.26 -1.24 27.30
C ALA A 60 7.35 -2.31 27.08
N PHE A 61 7.82 -2.51 25.84
CA PHE A 61 8.97 -3.38 25.56
C PHE A 61 10.30 -2.84 26.11
N VAL A 62 10.56 -1.53 25.97
CA VAL A 62 11.81 -0.90 26.45
C VAL A 62 11.94 -0.94 27.97
N VAL A 63 10.84 -0.86 28.71
CA VAL A 63 10.85 -0.98 30.18
C VAL A 63 10.60 -2.41 30.67
N ASN A 64 10.40 -3.37 29.76
CA ASN A 64 10.05 -4.75 30.08
C ASN A 64 8.83 -4.86 31.00
N ASP A 65 7.73 -4.19 30.63
CA ASP A 65 6.46 -4.31 31.35
C ASP A 65 5.82 -5.69 31.12
N PHE A 66 6.24 -6.68 31.91
CA PHE A 66 5.75 -8.06 31.84
C PHE A 66 4.30 -8.24 32.29
N THR A 67 3.64 -7.18 32.76
CA THR A 67 2.20 -7.21 33.00
C THR A 67 1.37 -7.16 31.70
N VAL A 68 2.01 -6.88 30.57
CA VAL A 68 1.46 -7.03 29.22
C VAL A 68 1.82 -8.41 28.67
N ALA A 69 0.81 -9.20 28.29
CA ALA A 69 0.98 -10.56 27.77
C ALA A 69 1.96 -10.61 26.60
N TYR A 70 1.85 -9.65 25.69
CA TYR A 70 2.68 -9.58 24.50
C TYR A 70 4.17 -9.34 24.85
N VAL A 71 4.46 -8.41 25.77
CA VAL A 71 5.82 -8.12 26.23
C VAL A 71 6.41 -9.31 26.96
N ALA A 72 5.66 -9.91 27.90
CA ALA A 72 6.09 -11.09 28.64
C ALA A 72 6.38 -12.30 27.74
N GLY A 73 5.69 -12.41 26.60
CA GLY A 73 5.89 -13.50 25.65
C GLY A 73 7.09 -13.33 24.71
N ASN A 74 7.65 -12.13 24.57
CA ASN A 74 8.58 -11.81 23.46
C ASN A 74 9.79 -10.95 23.88
N SER A 75 10.02 -10.74 25.18
CA SER A 75 11.13 -9.92 25.68
C SER A 75 11.56 -10.37 27.07
N ASN A 76 12.82 -10.12 27.43
CA ASN A 76 13.37 -10.33 28.76
C ASN A 76 14.38 -9.21 29.14
N THR A 77 14.81 -9.20 30.39
CA THR A 77 15.73 -8.18 30.93
C THR A 77 17.15 -8.23 30.36
N GLN A 78 17.61 -9.39 29.90
CA GLN A 78 18.95 -9.57 29.33
C GLN A 78 19.02 -9.16 27.85
N LEU A 79 17.87 -9.02 27.18
CA LEU A 79 17.80 -8.67 25.77
C LEU A 79 18.22 -7.21 25.53
N PRO A 80 19.19 -6.94 24.63
CA PRO A 80 19.57 -5.57 24.30
C PRO A 80 18.40 -4.71 23.81
N VAL A 81 18.44 -3.41 24.12
CA VAL A 81 17.31 -2.48 23.89
C VAL A 81 16.85 -2.47 22.43
N TRP A 82 17.76 -2.55 21.45
CA TRP A 82 17.40 -2.54 20.04
C TRP A 82 16.57 -3.77 19.62
N TYR A 83 16.86 -4.94 20.19
CA TYR A 83 16.04 -6.13 19.97
C TYR A 83 14.71 -6.07 20.71
N ARG A 84 14.65 -5.40 21.87
CA ARG A 84 13.39 -5.11 22.56
C ARG A 84 12.49 -4.18 21.73
N VAL A 85 13.06 -3.17 21.08
CA VAL A 85 12.31 -2.33 20.13
C VAL A 85 11.83 -3.19 18.95
N ALA A 86 12.70 -4.01 18.35
CA ALA A 86 12.33 -4.89 17.25
C ALA A 86 11.23 -5.91 17.62
N ALA A 87 11.21 -6.38 18.86
CA ALA A 87 10.19 -7.28 19.39
C ALA A 87 8.78 -6.69 19.30
N THR A 88 8.65 -5.36 19.25
CA THR A 88 7.37 -4.63 19.07
C THR A 88 6.61 -5.06 17.81
N TRP A 89 7.31 -5.53 16.77
CA TRP A 89 6.70 -6.06 15.55
C TRP A 89 7.14 -7.49 15.24
N GLY A 90 7.70 -8.18 16.24
CA GLY A 90 8.22 -9.54 16.09
C GLY A 90 7.18 -10.65 16.13
N ALA A 91 5.97 -10.35 16.64
CA ALA A 91 4.87 -11.31 16.69
C ALA A 91 3.65 -10.79 15.93
N HIS A 92 2.55 -11.55 16.00
CA HIS A 92 1.34 -11.29 15.23
C HIS A 92 0.66 -9.97 15.62
N GLU A 93 0.50 -9.70 16.92
CA GLU A 93 -0.18 -8.52 17.45
C GLU A 93 0.57 -7.23 17.11
N GLY A 94 1.90 -7.28 17.27
CA GLY A 94 2.79 -6.17 16.99
C GLY A 94 2.93 -5.84 15.51
N SER A 95 3.07 -6.86 14.67
CA SER A 95 3.16 -6.69 13.21
C SER A 95 1.87 -6.09 12.62
N LEU A 96 0.69 -6.47 13.14
CA LEU A 96 -0.58 -5.85 12.76
C LEU A 96 -0.66 -4.38 13.19
N LEU A 97 -0.18 -4.03 14.38
CA LEU A 97 -0.15 -2.63 14.80
C LEU A 97 0.81 -1.80 13.93
N LEU A 98 1.99 -2.34 13.60
CA LEU A 98 2.91 -1.72 12.65
C LEU A 98 2.28 -1.55 11.25
N TRP A 99 1.53 -2.55 10.79
CA TRP A 99 0.80 -2.49 9.52
C TRP A 99 -0.17 -1.31 9.50
N VAL A 100 -0.99 -1.15 10.54
CA VAL A 100 -1.94 -0.04 10.66
C VAL A 100 -1.25 1.31 10.85
N LEU A 101 -0.10 1.35 11.54
CA LEU A 101 0.72 2.56 11.63
C LEU A 101 1.16 3.04 10.24
N LEU A 102 1.66 2.13 9.41
CA LEU A 102 2.05 2.45 8.04
C LEU A 102 0.83 2.81 7.17
N MET A 103 -0.31 2.13 7.34
CA MET A 103 -1.55 2.44 6.60
C MET A 103 -2.06 3.85 6.92
N SER A 104 -2.09 4.21 8.20
CA SER A 104 -2.49 5.55 8.65
C SER A 104 -1.47 6.61 8.22
N GLY A 105 -0.17 6.27 8.16
CA GLY A 105 0.87 7.13 7.59
C GLY A 105 0.64 7.43 6.10
N TRP A 106 0.32 6.40 5.30
CA TRP A 106 -0.04 6.59 3.90
C TRP A 106 -1.35 7.39 3.72
N THR A 107 -2.33 7.16 4.59
CA THR A 107 -3.61 7.92 4.59
C THR A 107 -3.35 9.40 4.86
N LEU A 108 -2.49 9.69 5.83
CA LEU A 108 -2.04 11.04 6.12
C LEU A 108 -1.25 11.66 4.96
N ALA A 109 -0.35 10.90 4.34
CA ALA A 109 0.42 11.35 3.18
C ALA A 109 -0.51 11.77 2.02
N VAL A 110 -1.53 10.97 1.70
CA VAL A 110 -2.54 11.32 0.70
C VAL A 110 -3.28 12.61 1.09
N ALA A 111 -3.69 12.74 2.35
CA ALA A 111 -4.39 13.94 2.83
C ALA A 111 -3.54 15.22 2.69
N VAL A 112 -2.22 15.12 2.88
CA VAL A 112 -1.31 16.27 2.83
C VAL A 112 -0.87 16.61 1.41
N PHE A 113 -0.56 15.60 0.59
CA PHE A 113 0.07 15.79 -0.73
C PHE A 113 -0.91 15.87 -1.90
N SER A 114 -2.17 15.44 -1.74
CA SER A 114 -3.17 15.45 -2.82
C SER A 114 -3.93 16.78 -3.01
N ARG A 115 -3.36 17.92 -2.61
CA ARG A 115 -4.01 19.26 -2.71
C ARG A 115 -4.40 19.70 -4.12
N ARG A 116 -3.78 19.11 -5.16
CA ARG A 116 -4.08 19.40 -6.57
C ARG A 116 -5.21 18.55 -7.16
N VAL A 117 -5.67 17.54 -6.41
CA VAL A 117 -6.74 16.63 -6.83
C VAL A 117 -8.09 17.23 -6.38
N PRO A 118 -9.16 17.10 -7.16
CA PRO A 118 -10.50 17.51 -6.76
C PRO A 118 -10.89 16.96 -5.38
N ALA A 119 -11.49 17.81 -4.55
CA ALA A 119 -11.80 17.48 -3.16
C ALA A 119 -12.76 16.28 -3.04
N ASP A 120 -13.65 16.06 -4.02
CA ASP A 120 -14.59 14.94 -4.05
C ASP A 120 -13.86 13.61 -4.22
N ILE A 121 -12.83 13.58 -5.08
CA ILE A 121 -11.98 12.41 -5.25
C ILE A 121 -11.16 12.16 -3.97
N VAL A 122 -10.50 13.18 -3.42
CA VAL A 122 -9.69 13.03 -2.20
C VAL A 122 -10.53 12.54 -1.02
N ALA A 123 -11.73 13.09 -0.82
CA ALA A 123 -12.64 12.65 0.24
C ALA A 123 -13.03 11.17 0.09
N ARG A 124 -13.30 10.70 -1.13
CA ARG A 124 -13.59 9.29 -1.42
C ARG A 124 -12.38 8.39 -1.16
N VAL A 125 -11.19 8.79 -1.60
CA VAL A 125 -9.95 8.02 -1.38
C VAL A 125 -9.68 7.85 0.10
N LEU A 126 -9.68 8.95 0.86
CA LEU A 126 -9.40 8.92 2.29
C LEU A 126 -10.47 8.12 3.06
N ALA A 127 -11.73 8.17 2.62
CA ALA A 127 -12.78 7.34 3.19
C ALA A 127 -12.56 5.84 2.94
N VAL A 128 -12.14 5.45 1.73
CA VAL A 128 -11.80 4.04 1.43
C VAL A 128 -10.62 3.57 2.27
N MET A 129 -9.56 4.39 2.38
CA MET A 129 -8.44 4.07 3.27
C MET A 129 -8.87 3.97 4.74
N GLY A 130 -9.79 4.84 5.17
CA GLY A 130 -10.44 4.77 6.47
C GLY A 130 -11.17 3.45 6.71
N MET A 131 -11.91 2.94 5.71
CA MET A 131 -12.63 1.67 5.82
C MET A 131 -11.67 0.49 6.00
N VAL A 132 -10.58 0.48 5.23
CA VAL A 132 -9.54 -0.55 5.36
C VAL A 132 -8.88 -0.45 6.74
N CYS A 133 -8.51 0.75 7.20
CA CYS A 133 -7.97 0.95 8.55
C CYS A 133 -8.94 0.49 9.65
N ALA A 134 -10.23 0.80 9.53
CA ALA A 134 -11.25 0.39 10.49
C ALA A 134 -11.35 -1.14 10.59
N GLY A 135 -11.26 -1.87 9.47
CA GLY A 135 -11.26 -3.33 9.46
C GLY A 135 -10.07 -3.92 10.24
N PHE A 136 -8.86 -3.44 10.00
CA PHE A 136 -7.68 -3.89 10.74
C PHE A 136 -7.70 -3.47 12.22
N LEU A 137 -8.14 -2.25 12.53
CA LEU A 137 -8.28 -1.78 13.92
C LEU A 137 -9.32 -2.61 14.70
N ALA A 138 -10.45 -2.95 14.07
CA ALA A 138 -11.42 -3.86 14.66
C ALA A 138 -10.80 -5.24 14.90
N PHE A 139 -10.07 -5.79 13.92
CA PHE A 139 -9.38 -7.07 14.09
C PHE A 139 -8.38 -7.04 15.25
N ILE A 140 -7.59 -5.98 15.39
CA ILE A 140 -6.66 -5.79 16.51
C ILE A 140 -7.42 -5.76 17.84
N LEU A 141 -8.49 -4.97 17.95
CA LEU A 141 -9.21 -4.78 19.22
C LEU A 141 -9.95 -6.04 19.68
N PHE A 142 -10.51 -6.81 18.76
CA PHE A 142 -11.34 -7.98 19.10
C PHE A 142 -10.57 -9.31 19.10
N THR A 143 -9.48 -9.42 18.34
CA THR A 143 -8.81 -10.71 18.10
C THR A 143 -7.35 -10.72 18.52
N SER A 144 -6.62 -9.61 18.36
CA SER A 144 -5.15 -9.58 18.46
C SER A 144 -4.64 -8.37 19.25
N GLY A 145 -5.23 -8.15 20.42
CA GLY A 145 -4.98 -6.94 21.23
C GLY A 145 -3.56 -6.91 21.81
N PRO A 146 -2.68 -5.97 21.39
CA PRO A 146 -1.27 -5.93 21.84
C PRO A 146 -1.11 -5.48 23.30
N PHE A 147 -2.16 -4.95 23.91
CA PHE A 147 -2.16 -4.42 25.29
C PHE A 147 -2.86 -5.34 26.30
N ALA A 148 -3.11 -6.60 25.93
CA ALA A 148 -3.75 -7.57 26.82
C ALA A 148 -2.98 -7.69 28.14
N ARG A 149 -3.69 -7.54 29.27
CA ARG A 149 -3.13 -7.53 30.63
C ARG A 149 -3.22 -8.93 31.23
N THR A 150 -2.20 -9.33 31.99
CA THR A 150 -2.16 -10.61 32.73
C THR A 150 -2.34 -10.43 34.23
N LEU A 151 -2.84 -9.28 34.69
CA LEU A 151 -2.98 -9.00 36.12
C LEU A 151 -4.03 -9.90 36.81
N PRO A 152 -3.77 -10.38 38.04
CA PRO A 152 -2.54 -10.19 38.83
C PRO A 152 -1.42 -11.20 38.52
N ALA A 153 -1.68 -12.20 37.68
CA ALA A 153 -0.76 -13.29 37.38
C ALA A 153 0.20 -12.96 36.20
N PHE A 154 1.22 -12.14 36.48
CA PHE A 154 2.29 -11.83 35.53
C PHE A 154 3.64 -12.47 35.95
N PRO A 155 4.50 -12.86 34.99
CA PRO A 155 5.79 -13.46 35.33
C PRO A 155 6.79 -12.40 35.79
N VAL A 156 7.75 -12.81 36.64
CA VAL A 156 8.86 -11.96 37.09
C VAL A 156 9.85 -11.67 35.96
N GLU A 157 9.99 -12.61 35.02
CA GLU A 157 10.86 -12.52 33.85
C GLU A 157 10.10 -13.01 32.61
N GLY A 158 10.29 -12.32 31.49
CA GLY A 158 9.65 -12.69 30.23
C GLY A 158 10.40 -13.78 29.45
N ARG A 159 9.81 -14.21 28.34
CA ARG A 159 10.40 -15.21 27.44
C ARG A 159 11.39 -14.54 26.47
N ASP A 160 12.22 -15.35 25.83
CA ASP A 160 13.10 -14.87 24.77
C ASP A 160 12.33 -14.41 23.53
N LEU A 161 12.87 -13.39 22.87
CA LEU A 161 12.52 -13.05 21.50
C LEU A 161 12.91 -14.23 20.59
N ASN A 162 12.07 -14.54 19.60
CA ASN A 162 12.38 -15.53 18.58
C ASN A 162 13.84 -15.35 18.08
N PRO A 163 14.72 -16.36 18.22
CA PRO A 163 16.13 -16.24 17.87
C PRO A 163 16.37 -15.75 16.44
N LEU A 164 15.45 -16.03 15.51
CA LEU A 164 15.54 -15.54 14.13
C LEU A 164 15.48 -14.01 14.06
N LEU A 165 14.72 -13.35 14.93
CA LEU A 165 14.57 -11.89 14.94
C LEU A 165 15.73 -11.17 15.64
N GLN A 166 16.72 -11.91 16.12
CA GLN A 166 17.95 -11.34 16.68
C GLN A 166 19.03 -11.09 15.61
N ASP A 167 18.68 -11.24 14.32
CA ASP A 167 19.52 -10.77 13.20
C ASP A 167 19.24 -9.29 12.88
N PRO A 168 20.27 -8.43 12.74
CA PRO A 168 20.09 -7.02 12.39
C PRO A 168 19.26 -6.77 11.12
N GLY A 169 19.36 -7.63 10.09
CA GLY A 169 18.59 -7.51 8.86
C GLY A 169 17.08 -7.71 9.07
N LEU A 170 16.70 -8.57 10.01
CA LEU A 170 15.30 -8.86 10.34
C LEU A 170 14.66 -7.79 11.24
N ILE A 171 15.45 -6.86 11.80
CA ILE A 171 14.95 -5.66 12.45
C ILE A 171 14.35 -4.70 11.40
N PHE A 172 15.07 -4.47 10.30
CA PHE A 172 14.68 -3.48 9.28
C PHE A 172 13.75 -4.04 8.20
N HIS A 173 13.82 -5.34 7.94
CA HIS A 173 13.08 -5.96 6.84
C HIS A 173 11.55 -5.80 6.95
N PRO A 174 10.88 -6.08 8.09
CA PRO A 174 9.42 -6.00 8.16
C PRO A 174 8.86 -4.58 7.92
N PRO A 175 9.40 -3.50 8.53
CA PRO A 175 8.95 -2.15 8.22
C PRO A 175 9.09 -1.78 6.74
N LEU A 176 10.22 -2.12 6.10
CA LEU A 176 10.47 -1.83 4.69
C LEU A 176 9.49 -2.57 3.78
N LEU A 177 9.27 -3.86 4.03
CA LEU A 177 8.38 -4.69 3.24
C LEU A 177 6.91 -4.28 3.42
N TYR A 178 6.48 -3.98 4.65
CA TYR A 178 5.13 -3.47 4.91
C TYR A 178 4.90 -2.09 4.30
N MET A 179 5.91 -1.21 4.30
CA MET A 179 5.78 0.11 3.66
C MET A 179 5.37 -0.01 2.19
N GLY A 180 5.95 -0.98 1.47
CA GLY A 180 5.60 -1.28 0.08
C GLY A 180 4.22 -1.91 -0.08
N TYR A 181 3.91 -2.97 0.67
CA TYR A 181 2.61 -3.66 0.53
C TYR A 181 1.43 -2.77 0.93
N VAL A 182 1.56 -2.07 2.05
CA VAL A 182 0.55 -1.12 2.49
C VAL A 182 0.41 0.03 1.49
N GLY A 183 1.49 0.47 0.84
CA GLY A 183 1.45 1.52 -0.17
C GLY A 183 0.49 1.21 -1.34
N PHE A 184 0.33 -0.07 -1.71
CA PHE A 184 -0.65 -0.47 -2.73
C PHE A 184 -2.11 -0.18 -2.34
N SER A 185 -2.41 -0.06 -1.04
CA SER A 185 -3.74 0.35 -0.57
C SER A 185 -4.14 1.75 -1.07
N VAL A 186 -3.16 2.63 -1.33
CA VAL A 186 -3.39 3.96 -1.91
C VAL A 186 -3.92 3.83 -3.33
N ALA A 187 -3.22 3.07 -4.18
CA ALA A 187 -3.65 2.83 -5.57
C ALA A 187 -5.03 2.17 -5.62
N PHE A 188 -5.27 1.19 -4.75
CA PHE A 188 -6.58 0.57 -4.58
C PHE A 188 -7.65 1.60 -4.19
N ALA A 189 -7.39 2.47 -3.21
CA ALA A 189 -8.34 3.48 -2.76
C ALA A 189 -8.67 4.51 -3.86
N PHE A 190 -7.68 4.90 -4.68
CA PHE A 190 -7.93 5.73 -5.87
C PHE A 190 -8.82 5.01 -6.89
N ALA A 191 -8.57 3.72 -7.17
CA ALA A 191 -9.41 2.95 -8.09
C ALA A 191 -10.86 2.85 -7.60
N ILE A 192 -11.08 2.54 -6.32
CA ILE A 192 -12.42 2.49 -5.74
C ILE A 192 -13.07 3.88 -5.75
N ALA A 193 -12.34 4.94 -5.42
CA ALA A 193 -12.86 6.31 -5.45
C ALA A 193 -13.32 6.73 -6.85
N ALA A 194 -12.60 6.32 -7.90
CA ALA A 194 -12.99 6.57 -9.28
C ALA A 194 -14.28 5.83 -9.66
N LEU A 195 -14.40 4.55 -9.29
CA LEU A 195 -15.62 3.77 -9.48
C LEU A 195 -16.81 4.41 -8.75
N LEU A 196 -16.60 4.84 -7.50
CA LEU A 196 -17.63 5.52 -6.71
C LEU A 196 -18.03 6.89 -7.27
N SER A 197 -17.15 7.56 -8.01
CA SER A 197 -17.47 8.85 -8.65
C SER A 197 -18.27 8.68 -9.94
N GLY A 198 -18.33 7.49 -10.54
CA GLY A 198 -18.94 7.27 -11.87
C GLY A 198 -18.22 8.01 -13.02
N ARG A 199 -17.11 8.70 -12.73
CA ARG A 199 -16.29 9.43 -13.69
C ARG A 199 -15.03 8.61 -13.99
N LEU A 200 -15.18 7.60 -14.84
CA LEU A 200 -14.06 6.84 -15.41
C LEU A 200 -13.36 7.60 -16.56
N ASP A 201 -13.43 8.93 -16.54
CA ASP A 201 -12.85 9.77 -17.58
C ASP A 201 -11.44 10.25 -17.20
N SER A 202 -10.67 10.55 -18.25
CA SER A 202 -9.27 11.02 -18.40
C SER A 202 -8.51 11.71 -17.24
N ALA A 203 -9.16 12.14 -16.15
CA ALA A 203 -8.49 12.52 -14.91
C ALA A 203 -7.83 11.30 -14.22
N PHE A 204 -8.45 10.13 -14.26
CA PHE A 204 -7.90 8.90 -13.66
C PHE A 204 -6.59 8.47 -14.34
N THR A 205 -6.49 8.59 -15.67
CA THR A 205 -5.25 8.34 -16.44
C THR A 205 -4.17 9.40 -16.23
N ARG A 206 -4.50 10.56 -15.65
CA ARG A 206 -3.54 11.64 -15.36
C ARG A 206 -2.88 11.51 -13.99
N PHE A 207 -3.57 10.91 -13.01
CA PHE A 207 -3.07 10.73 -11.63
C PHE A 207 -2.56 9.32 -11.34
N CYS A 208 -3.01 8.32 -12.11
CA CYS A 208 -2.33 7.04 -12.25
C CYS A 208 -1.57 7.12 -13.58
N PRO A 209 -0.29 7.57 -13.61
CA PRO A 209 0.48 7.48 -14.84
C PRO A 209 0.44 6.01 -15.23
N PRO A 210 -0.10 5.70 -16.41
CA PRO A 210 -0.32 4.31 -16.74
C PRO A 210 1.03 3.61 -16.74
N VAL A 211 1.11 2.46 -16.07
CA VAL A 211 2.11 1.46 -16.44
C VAL A 211 1.68 1.01 -17.84
N ASP A 212 2.12 1.77 -18.84
CA ASP A 212 1.98 1.55 -20.28
C ASP A 212 0.58 1.17 -20.78
N ALA A 213 -0.38 2.08 -20.59
CA ALA A 213 -1.61 2.14 -21.40
C ALA A 213 -1.37 2.83 -22.75
N GLY A 214 -0.11 2.89 -23.20
CA GLY A 214 0.25 3.22 -24.58
C GLY A 214 0.11 2.05 -25.56
N GLY A 215 -0.35 0.87 -25.09
CA GLY A 215 -0.36 -0.36 -25.87
C GLY A 215 -1.69 -1.09 -26.01
N VAL A 216 -2.76 -0.65 -25.35
CA VAL A 216 -4.07 -1.33 -25.46
C VAL A 216 -5.13 -0.32 -25.84
N GLY A 217 -5.23 -0.06 -27.15
CA GLY A 217 -6.43 0.55 -27.72
C GLY A 217 -7.58 -0.45 -27.60
N VAL A 218 -8.58 -0.14 -26.78
CA VAL A 218 -9.87 -0.84 -26.82
C VAL A 218 -10.55 -0.42 -28.13
N PRO A 219 -10.81 -1.34 -29.07
CA PRO A 219 -11.38 -0.97 -30.37
C PRO A 219 -12.88 -0.66 -30.24
N ASP A 220 -13.30 0.45 -30.83
CA ASP A 220 -14.71 0.84 -30.96
C ASP A 220 -15.51 -0.19 -31.78
N ALA A 221 -16.79 -0.33 -31.45
CA ALA A 221 -17.68 -1.42 -31.87
C ALA A 221 -17.99 -1.51 -33.39
N GLY A 222 -17.34 -0.69 -34.24
CA GLY A 222 -17.59 -0.61 -35.69
C GLY A 222 -16.53 -1.24 -36.61
N HIS A 223 -15.40 -1.74 -36.10
CA HIS A 223 -14.28 -2.20 -36.95
C HIS A 223 -13.88 -3.67 -36.71
N ARG A 224 -14.85 -4.58 -36.79
CA ARG A 224 -14.60 -6.04 -36.85
C ARG A 224 -14.11 -6.45 -38.24
N ALA A 225 -12.93 -6.01 -38.66
CA ALA A 225 -12.15 -6.68 -39.70
C ALA A 225 -10.72 -6.13 -39.77
N ARG A 226 -9.79 -6.93 -39.24
CA ARG A 226 -8.40 -7.06 -39.72
C ARG A 226 -7.49 -5.84 -39.60
N LEU A 227 -6.74 -5.71 -38.49
CA LEU A 227 -5.37 -5.16 -38.46
C LEU A 227 -4.75 -5.14 -37.04
N GLY A 228 -3.66 -5.86 -36.83
CA GLY A 228 -2.86 -5.83 -35.60
C GLY A 228 -1.41 -5.39 -35.88
N VAL A 229 -0.98 -4.32 -35.23
CA VAL A 229 0.41 -3.83 -35.18
C VAL A 229 0.67 -3.32 -33.77
N GLY A 230 1.64 -3.88 -33.06
CA GLY A 230 2.08 -3.42 -31.74
C GLY A 230 3.60 -3.47 -31.63
N LEU A 231 4.21 -2.40 -31.12
CA LEU A 231 5.65 -2.28 -30.88
C LEU A 231 5.90 -2.46 -29.38
N LEU A 232 6.57 -3.55 -29.00
CA LEU A 232 6.94 -3.85 -27.61
C LEU A 232 8.36 -3.32 -27.31
N ARG A 233 8.52 -2.61 -26.20
CA ARG A 233 9.82 -2.17 -25.69
C ARG A 233 10.14 -2.92 -24.40
N ALA A 234 10.56 -4.18 -24.50
CA ALA A 234 11.22 -4.89 -23.41
C ALA A 234 12.72 -4.60 -23.47
N GLY A 235 13.40 -4.48 -22.33
CA GLY A 235 14.82 -4.12 -22.20
C GLY A 235 15.85 -5.10 -22.77
N LEU A 236 15.54 -5.84 -23.85
CA LEU A 236 16.39 -6.84 -24.50
C LEU A 236 16.23 -6.86 -26.06
N GLY A 237 16.04 -5.70 -26.69
CA GLY A 237 16.08 -5.53 -28.16
C GLY A 237 14.85 -4.83 -28.76
N ARG A 238 14.98 -4.30 -29.99
CA ARG A 238 13.87 -3.65 -30.73
C ARG A 238 13.38 -4.56 -31.86
N LEU A 239 12.06 -4.80 -31.91
CA LEU A 239 11.38 -5.51 -33.01
C LEU A 239 10.34 -4.56 -33.64
N VAL A 240 10.22 -4.54 -34.98
CA VAL A 240 9.24 -3.72 -35.72
C VAL A 240 8.47 -4.62 -36.69
N VAL A 241 7.13 -4.55 -36.68
CA VAL A 241 6.26 -5.31 -37.60
C VAL A 241 5.03 -4.45 -37.96
N LEU A 242 4.73 -4.22 -39.25
CA LEU A 242 3.78 -3.19 -39.71
C LEU A 242 2.84 -3.66 -40.85
N GLY A 243 1.52 -3.47 -40.70
CA GLY A 243 0.47 -3.23 -41.73
C GLY A 243 0.28 -4.15 -42.97
N PRO A 244 -0.92 -4.27 -43.57
CA PRO A 244 -1.22 -5.24 -44.61
C PRO A 244 -0.93 -4.66 -45.99
N GLY A 245 -0.13 -5.35 -46.78
CA GLY A 245 0.22 -4.88 -48.12
C GLY A 245 1.61 -5.34 -48.49
N GLY A 246 1.69 -6.54 -49.05
CA GLY A 246 2.72 -6.89 -50.03
C GLY A 246 4.07 -7.38 -49.53
N GLU A 247 4.68 -6.80 -48.48
CA GLU A 247 6.03 -7.21 -48.07
C GLU A 247 6.27 -7.04 -46.56
N ARG A 248 6.68 -8.10 -45.84
CA ARG A 248 7.26 -8.02 -44.50
C ARG A 248 8.45 -8.99 -44.36
N LEU A 249 9.66 -8.44 -44.33
CA LEU A 249 10.87 -9.15 -43.91
C LEU A 249 10.94 -9.26 -42.38
N LEU A 250 11.21 -10.46 -41.88
CA LEU A 250 11.60 -10.73 -40.49
C LEU A 250 13.12 -10.51 -40.37
N TYR A 251 13.56 -9.62 -39.48
CA TYR A 251 14.96 -9.57 -39.06
C TYR A 251 15.07 -9.52 -37.53
N ALA A 252 15.65 -10.58 -36.97
CA ALA A 252 16.15 -10.60 -35.59
C ALA A 252 17.65 -10.29 -35.63
N VAL A 253 18.07 -9.18 -35.03
CA VAL A 253 19.50 -8.91 -34.78
C VAL A 253 19.77 -9.24 -33.32
N ALA A 254 20.12 -10.49 -33.06
CA ALA A 254 20.77 -10.90 -31.83
C ALA A 254 22.28 -10.93 -32.11
N GLY A 255 23.09 -10.36 -31.21
CA GLY A 255 24.52 -10.63 -31.21
C GLY A 255 24.77 -12.14 -31.16
N GLY A 256 25.72 -12.62 -31.96
CA GLY A 256 26.35 -13.92 -31.75
C GLY A 256 26.24 -14.95 -32.87
N HIS A 257 25.11 -15.13 -33.56
CA HIS A 257 25.00 -16.17 -34.60
C HIS A 257 24.08 -15.79 -35.77
N ARG A 258 24.66 -15.71 -36.97
CA ARG A 258 23.98 -15.52 -38.26
C ARG A 258 23.48 -16.85 -38.83
N PRO A 259 22.23 -16.96 -39.35
CA PRO A 259 21.85 -18.01 -40.29
C PRO A 259 22.25 -17.64 -41.74
N ALA A 260 22.79 -18.60 -42.49
CA ALA A 260 23.46 -18.42 -43.78
C ALA A 260 22.55 -18.26 -45.03
N ALA A 261 21.38 -17.62 -44.94
CA ALA A 261 20.35 -17.73 -46.00
C ALA A 261 20.13 -16.49 -46.90
N LEU A 262 20.99 -15.47 -46.88
CA LEU A 262 20.85 -14.29 -47.78
C LEU A 262 22.17 -13.86 -48.42
N ALA A 263 22.84 -14.78 -49.11
CA ALA A 263 23.84 -14.47 -50.12
C ALA A 263 23.32 -14.89 -51.51
N GLY A 264 22.99 -13.92 -52.36
CA GLY A 264 22.51 -14.09 -53.74
C GLY A 264 21.09 -13.54 -53.90
N GLY A 265 20.89 -12.33 -54.42
CA GLY A 265 20.82 -12.04 -55.87
C GLY A 265 19.34 -12.16 -56.29
N HIS A 266 18.66 -11.23 -56.97
CA HIS A 266 19.05 -10.33 -58.05
C HIS A 266 17.90 -9.33 -58.30
N ARG A 267 18.25 -8.08 -58.71
CA ARG A 267 17.70 -7.27 -59.84
C ARG A 267 16.18 -7.37 -60.12
N THR A 268 15.37 -6.33 -60.29
CA THR A 268 15.56 -4.99 -60.90
C THR A 268 14.22 -4.25 -60.75
N ALA A 269 14.19 -3.00 -60.29
CA ALA A 269 13.00 -2.14 -60.37
C ALA A 269 13.22 -1.07 -61.44
N ARG A 270 12.43 -1.11 -62.52
CA ARG A 270 12.26 0.01 -63.45
C ARG A 270 11.19 0.94 -62.90
N ARG A 271 11.46 2.25 -62.97
CA ARG A 271 10.51 3.33 -62.67
C ARG A 271 9.37 3.35 -63.70
N LEU A 272 8.14 3.46 -63.22
CA LEU A 272 7.17 4.51 -63.55
C LEU A 272 6.36 4.80 -62.28
#